data_AF-A0AA38NMD4-F1
#
_entry.id   AF-A0AA38NMD4-F1
#
_cell.length_a   1.000
_cell.length_b   1.000
_cell.length_c   1.000
_cell.angle_alpha   90.00
_cell.angle_beta   90.00
_cell.angle_gamma   90.00
#
_symmetry.space_group_name_H-M   'P 1'
#
loop_
_entity.id
_entity.type
_entity.pdbx_description
1 polymer ?
#
loop_
_entity_poly.entity_id
_entity_poly.type
_entity_poly.pdbx_seq_one_letter_code
_entity_poly.pdbx_strand_id
1 'polypeptide(L)'
;MRSLPKFKTIPKNHTFVAYTNLFLTSIPAKRVQNELYARALHRDPIMYGMIPGLTKHGDLGAFVLIEEHFEKIMKYVAKKNWDAVYVLLDGFIIYIHRPCPAPTDTSGIEREHGLLRLHGACLMTMFRELDKQGRLNTQNFPGLEYFLRYTIRWIEHAKDRLVGIFHLGSDILPHLDVCKAIAYRLFKNQTVEDLNLHLTRIREWVQWLEPRVTEDDHDYAGTKVWVQDCLIREWPWLLLGVKPWYLEGRDDDVSKKGLELNLEEEWSTFSDYRKENPLVPPKGLSWEFKDWSEEEREAHRGETVYEPSDEEEGDDDDSSDTESMGWGMERSFWKM
;
A
#
# COMPACT_ATOMS: atom_id res chain seq x y z
N MET A 1 -16.45 16.00 -0.61
CA MET A 1 -15.12 16.35 -0.06
C MET A 1 -15.19 17.63 0.74
N ARG A 2 -15.06 17.55 2.07
CA ARG A 2 -14.70 18.73 2.86
C ARG A 2 -13.34 19.23 2.38
N SER A 3 -13.18 20.53 2.21
CA SER A 3 -11.86 21.11 1.95
C SER A 3 -10.95 20.83 3.15
N LEU A 4 -9.74 20.35 2.91
CA LEU A 4 -8.74 20.25 3.97
C LEU A 4 -8.51 21.63 4.60
N PRO A 5 -8.32 21.69 5.92
CA PRO A 5 -8.01 22.94 6.60
C PRO A 5 -6.66 23.46 6.11
N LYS A 6 -6.38 24.74 6.39
CA LYS A 6 -5.02 25.26 6.25
C LYS A 6 -4.21 24.78 7.44
N PHE A 7 -3.38 23.76 7.22
CA PHE A 7 -2.38 23.34 8.18
C PHE A 7 -1.22 24.34 8.23
N LYS A 8 -0.68 24.57 9.42
CA LYS A 8 0.50 25.40 9.73
C LYS A 8 1.79 24.67 9.37
N THR A 9 1.89 23.36 9.64
CA THR A 9 3.14 22.59 9.54
C THR A 9 3.10 21.48 8.49
N ILE A 10 1.91 21.02 8.12
CA ILE A 10 1.74 20.06 7.02
C ILE A 10 1.91 20.80 5.69
N PRO A 11 2.77 20.31 4.78
CA PRO A 11 3.00 20.95 3.48
C PRO A 11 1.71 21.14 2.69
N LYS A 12 1.64 22.24 1.91
CA LYS A 12 0.50 22.50 1.03
C LYS A 12 0.27 21.29 0.12
N ASN A 13 -1.00 20.97 -0.12
CA ASN A 13 -1.41 19.85 -0.97
C ASN A 13 -0.96 18.46 -0.46
N HIS A 14 -0.68 18.33 0.84
CA HIS A 14 -0.36 17.06 1.50
C HIS A 14 -1.31 16.77 2.66
N THR A 15 -1.39 15.50 3.03
CA THR A 15 -2.18 15.02 4.18
C THR A 15 -1.63 13.68 4.65
N PHE A 16 -1.97 13.27 5.86
CA PHE A 16 -1.74 11.89 6.29
C PHE A 16 -2.89 10.99 5.83
N VAL A 17 -2.54 9.75 5.54
CA VAL A 17 -3.47 8.61 5.50
C VAL A 17 -3.14 7.70 6.68
N ALA A 18 -4.19 7.12 7.24
CA ALA A 18 -4.18 6.37 8.49
C ALA A 18 -5.14 5.19 8.36
N TYR A 19 -4.73 4.20 7.57
CA TYR A 19 -5.46 2.93 7.44
C TYR A 19 -4.87 1.95 8.45
N THR A 20 -3.85 1.20 8.04
CA THR A 20 -3.01 0.36 8.90
C THR A 20 -1.74 1.06 9.35
N ASN A 21 -1.37 2.13 8.65
CA ASN A 21 -0.07 2.79 8.71
C ASN A 21 -0.26 4.31 8.66
N LEU A 22 0.65 5.04 9.30
CA LEU A 22 0.68 6.50 9.28
C LEU A 22 1.61 6.99 8.17
N PHE A 23 1.04 7.56 7.11
CA PHE A 23 1.76 7.90 5.89
C PHE A 23 1.46 9.35 5.46
N LEU A 24 2.48 10.21 5.41
CA LEU A 24 2.34 11.56 4.82
C LEU A 24 2.49 11.48 3.30
N THR A 25 1.45 11.87 2.56
CA THR A 25 1.40 11.80 1.10
C THR A 25 0.82 13.08 0.50
N SER A 26 0.98 13.26 -0.81
CA SER A 26 0.31 14.31 -1.56
C SER A 26 -1.19 13.99 -1.73
N ILE A 27 -2.04 15.02 -1.81
CA ILE A 27 -3.47 14.83 -2.11
C ILE A 27 -3.68 14.10 -3.46
N PRO A 28 -2.93 14.40 -4.54
CA PRO A 28 -3.01 13.63 -5.77
C PRO A 28 -2.72 12.13 -5.60
N ALA A 29 -1.69 11.76 -4.83
CA ALA A 29 -1.35 10.35 -4.59
C ALA A 29 -2.43 9.65 -3.75
N LYS A 30 -2.97 10.32 -2.72
CA LYS A 30 -4.15 9.82 -2.00
C LYS A 30 -5.36 9.57 -2.91
N ARG A 31 -5.59 10.43 -3.92
CA ARG A 31 -6.68 10.22 -4.90
C ARG A 31 -6.43 8.99 -5.75
N VAL A 32 -5.20 8.79 -6.23
CA VAL A 32 -4.80 7.58 -6.97
C VAL A 32 -5.05 6.34 -6.13
N GLN A 33 -4.63 6.34 -4.86
CA GLN A 33 -4.88 5.21 -3.97
C GLN A 33 -6.37 4.96 -3.74
N ASN A 34 -7.17 6.00 -3.52
CA ASN A 34 -8.62 5.86 -3.35
C ASN A 34 -9.29 5.33 -4.62
N GLU A 35 -8.84 5.74 -5.81
CA GLU A 35 -9.32 5.23 -7.09
C GLU A 35 -9.04 3.73 -7.23
N LEU A 36 -7.79 3.31 -6.97
CA LEU A 36 -7.40 1.89 -6.98
C LEU A 36 -8.23 1.08 -5.99
N TYR A 37 -8.36 1.57 -4.76
CA TYR A 37 -9.14 0.90 -3.72
C TYR A 37 -10.62 0.78 -4.06
N ALA A 38 -11.26 1.87 -4.51
CA ALA A 38 -12.68 1.84 -4.87
C ALA A 38 -12.96 0.84 -6.00
N ARG A 39 -12.05 0.77 -7.00
CA ARG A 39 -12.15 -0.23 -8.06
C ARG A 39 -11.90 -1.64 -7.54
N ALA A 40 -10.95 -1.84 -6.63
CA ALA A 40 -10.68 -3.15 -6.04
C ALA A 40 -11.89 -3.68 -5.24
N LEU A 41 -12.59 -2.82 -4.50
CA LEU A 41 -13.81 -3.21 -3.78
C LEU A 41 -14.93 -3.68 -4.72
N HIS A 42 -15.03 -3.11 -5.92
CA HIS A 42 -15.98 -3.58 -6.93
C HIS A 42 -15.63 -4.98 -7.50
N ARG A 43 -14.44 -5.48 -7.21
CA ARG A 43 -13.94 -6.80 -7.59
C ARG A 43 -13.81 -7.75 -6.39
N ASP A 44 -14.18 -7.32 -5.19
CA ASP A 44 -14.12 -8.13 -3.98
C ASP A 44 -15.43 -8.89 -3.77
N PRO A 45 -15.45 -10.23 -3.79
CA PRO A 45 -16.69 -11.01 -3.60
C PRO A 45 -17.33 -10.77 -2.23
N ILE A 46 -16.55 -10.46 -1.20
CA ILE A 46 -17.05 -10.24 0.17
C ILE A 46 -17.94 -9.00 0.21
N MET A 47 -17.57 -7.95 -0.53
CA MET A 47 -18.33 -6.71 -0.61
C MET A 47 -19.73 -6.89 -1.23
N TYR A 48 -19.96 -8.00 -1.92
CA TYR A 48 -21.23 -8.35 -2.56
C TYR A 48 -21.91 -9.57 -1.91
N GLY A 49 -21.46 -10.00 -0.73
CA GLY A 49 -22.06 -11.14 0.00
C GLY A 49 -21.89 -12.48 -0.72
N MET A 50 -20.85 -12.62 -1.53
CA MET A 50 -20.57 -13.85 -2.28
C MET A 50 -19.63 -14.78 -1.51
N ILE A 51 -19.62 -16.06 -1.90
CA ILE A 51 -18.83 -17.08 -1.19
C ILE A 51 -17.33 -16.78 -1.19
N PRO A 52 -16.61 -17.16 -0.10
CA PRO A 52 -15.16 -17.11 -0.04
C PRO A 52 -14.45 -17.91 -1.15
N GLY A 53 -15.13 -18.84 -1.82
CA GLY A 53 -14.61 -19.59 -2.97
C GLY A 53 -14.28 -18.73 -4.21
N LEU A 54 -14.76 -17.47 -4.26
CA LEU A 54 -14.43 -16.49 -5.31
C LEU A 54 -13.24 -15.58 -4.94
N THR A 55 -12.54 -15.83 -3.85
CA THR A 55 -11.34 -15.06 -3.42
C THR A 55 -10.32 -14.86 -4.56
N LYS A 56 -10.07 -15.92 -5.35
CA LYS A 56 -9.21 -15.82 -6.55
C LYS A 56 -9.68 -14.79 -7.58
N HIS A 57 -11.00 -14.57 -7.73
CA HIS A 57 -11.53 -13.53 -8.61
C HIS A 57 -11.12 -12.13 -8.12
N GLY A 58 -11.20 -11.89 -6.82
CA GLY A 58 -10.78 -10.62 -6.21
C GLY A 58 -9.29 -10.35 -6.35
N ASP A 59 -8.45 -11.36 -6.10
CA ASP A 59 -6.99 -11.23 -6.18
C ASP A 59 -6.53 -11.01 -7.64
N LEU A 60 -7.06 -11.79 -8.59
CA LEU A 60 -6.77 -11.62 -10.01
C LEU A 60 -7.31 -10.28 -10.54
N GLY A 61 -8.52 -9.90 -10.10
CA GLY A 61 -9.11 -8.61 -10.39
C GLY A 61 -8.26 -7.45 -9.88
N ALA A 62 -7.68 -7.56 -8.69
CA ALA A 62 -6.73 -6.58 -8.15
C ALA A 62 -5.44 -6.51 -8.98
N PHE A 63 -4.91 -7.65 -9.43
CA PHE A 63 -3.75 -7.66 -10.33
C PHE A 63 -4.01 -6.89 -11.64
N VAL A 64 -5.16 -7.09 -12.28
CA VAL A 64 -5.53 -6.35 -13.50
C VAL A 64 -5.52 -4.84 -13.25
N LEU A 65 -6.02 -4.37 -12.10
CA LEU A 65 -5.98 -2.94 -11.75
C LEU A 65 -4.56 -2.41 -11.67
N ILE A 66 -3.66 -3.20 -11.10
CA ILE A 66 -2.27 -2.81 -10.94
C ILE A 66 -1.57 -2.80 -12.31
N GLU A 67 -1.82 -3.76 -13.18
CA GLU A 67 -1.27 -3.78 -14.54
C GLU A 67 -1.70 -2.54 -15.34
N GLU A 68 -2.98 -2.17 -15.30
CA GLU A 68 -3.49 -0.92 -15.91
C GLU A 68 -2.82 0.33 -15.30
N HIS A 69 -2.58 0.31 -13.99
CA HIS A 69 -1.90 1.42 -13.30
C HIS A 69 -0.45 1.56 -13.75
N PHE A 70 0.26 0.45 -13.95
CA PHE A 70 1.62 0.48 -14.48
C PHE A 70 1.67 0.90 -15.96
N GLU A 71 0.69 0.56 -16.78
CA GLU A 71 0.55 1.15 -18.12
C GLU A 71 0.42 2.67 -18.06
N LYS A 72 -0.36 3.20 -17.10
CA LYS A 72 -0.48 4.63 -16.86
C LYS A 72 0.86 5.24 -16.43
N ILE A 73 1.60 4.60 -15.51
CA ILE A 73 2.95 5.02 -15.12
C ILE A 73 3.86 5.11 -16.34
N MET A 74 3.91 4.08 -17.17
CA MET A 74 4.78 4.03 -18.36
C MET A 74 4.45 5.12 -19.38
N LYS A 75 3.19 5.52 -19.52
CA LYS A 75 2.80 6.69 -20.34
C LYS A 75 3.40 8.00 -19.82
N TYR A 76 3.59 8.16 -18.50
CA TYR A 76 4.24 9.34 -17.92
C TYR A 76 5.77 9.24 -17.93
N VAL A 77 6.34 8.04 -17.78
CA VAL A 77 7.77 7.77 -17.98
C VAL A 77 8.19 8.16 -19.39
N ALA A 78 7.45 7.73 -20.43
CA ALA A 78 7.75 8.07 -21.82
C ALA A 78 7.76 9.59 -22.07
N LYS A 79 6.97 10.35 -21.30
CA LYS A 79 6.91 11.82 -21.34
C LYS A 79 7.92 12.49 -20.40
N LYS A 80 8.75 11.73 -19.69
CA LYS A 80 9.69 12.20 -18.66
C LYS A 80 9.04 13.08 -17.58
N ASN A 81 7.76 12.81 -17.28
CA ASN A 81 7.03 13.53 -16.25
C ASN A 81 7.20 12.84 -14.89
N TRP A 82 8.37 13.05 -14.28
CA TRP A 82 8.77 12.35 -13.06
C TRP A 82 7.91 12.70 -11.83
N ASP A 83 7.32 13.89 -11.80
CA ASP A 83 6.41 14.30 -10.72
C ASP A 83 5.12 13.47 -10.76
N ALA A 84 4.57 13.25 -11.96
CA ALA A 84 3.42 12.38 -12.15
C ALA A 84 3.77 10.92 -11.86
N VAL A 85 4.95 10.45 -12.26
CA VAL A 85 5.44 9.09 -11.94
C VAL A 85 5.53 8.92 -10.41
N TYR A 86 6.13 9.88 -9.69
CA TYR A 86 6.20 9.84 -8.23
C TYR A 86 4.81 9.76 -7.62
N VAL A 87 3.86 10.61 -8.04
CA VAL A 87 2.48 10.61 -7.52
C VAL A 87 1.79 9.26 -7.72
N LEU A 88 1.98 8.63 -8.89
CA LEU A 88 1.37 7.34 -9.21
C LEU A 88 2.00 6.19 -8.41
N LEU A 89 3.31 6.21 -8.21
CA LEU A 89 4.02 5.22 -7.38
C LEU A 89 3.68 5.40 -5.90
N ASP A 90 3.63 6.64 -5.41
CA ASP A 90 3.25 6.96 -4.02
C ASP A 90 1.81 6.48 -3.73
N GLY A 91 0.86 6.75 -4.63
CA GLY A 91 -0.50 6.23 -4.53
C GLY A 91 -0.56 4.69 -4.55
N PHE A 92 0.25 4.06 -5.38
CA PHE A 92 0.35 2.60 -5.44
C PHE A 92 0.90 1.98 -4.15
N ILE A 93 1.96 2.55 -3.57
CA ILE A 93 2.54 2.05 -2.31
C ILE A 93 1.51 2.15 -1.18
N ILE A 94 0.75 3.24 -1.09
CA ILE A 94 -0.32 3.35 -0.09
C ILE A 94 -1.41 2.30 -0.31
N TYR A 95 -1.76 2.02 -1.58
CA TYR A 95 -2.74 0.98 -1.92
C TYR A 95 -2.28 -0.41 -1.45
N ILE A 96 -1.03 -0.78 -1.73
CA ILE A 96 -0.47 -2.10 -1.35
C ILE A 96 -0.44 -2.32 0.18
N HIS A 97 -0.24 -1.26 0.96
CA HIS A 97 -0.21 -1.35 2.42
C HIS A 97 -1.58 -1.30 3.08
N ARG A 98 -2.66 -1.15 2.29
CA ARG A 98 -4.03 -1.14 2.80
C ARG A 98 -4.60 -2.56 2.83
N PRO A 99 -5.45 -2.93 3.82
CA PRO A 99 -6.23 -4.15 3.76
C PRO A 99 -7.25 -4.02 2.62
N CYS A 100 -6.88 -4.53 1.46
CA CYS A 100 -7.70 -4.72 0.28
C CYS A 100 -7.32 -6.07 -0.34
N PRO A 101 -8.11 -6.63 -1.27
CA PRO A 101 -7.70 -7.81 -2.02
C PRO A 101 -6.27 -7.61 -2.51
N ALA A 102 -5.38 -8.40 -1.94
CA ALA A 102 -3.95 -8.24 -2.18
C ALA A 102 -3.65 -8.90 -3.52
N PRO A 103 -2.71 -8.36 -4.31
CA PRO A 103 -2.21 -9.05 -5.49
C PRO A 103 -1.31 -10.21 -5.04
N THR A 104 -1.87 -11.17 -4.31
CA THR A 104 -1.17 -12.35 -3.79
C THR A 104 -1.86 -13.57 -4.35
N ASP A 105 -1.60 -13.84 -5.62
CA ASP A 105 -1.98 -15.13 -6.17
C ASP A 105 -0.84 -16.12 -5.92
N THR A 106 -1.12 -17.15 -5.13
CA THR A 106 -0.19 -18.27 -4.96
C THR A 106 0.04 -19.04 -6.28
N SER A 107 -0.82 -18.89 -7.29
CA SER A 107 -0.57 -19.36 -8.68
C SER A 107 0.09 -18.34 -9.62
N GLY A 108 0.33 -17.10 -9.19
CA GLY A 108 0.78 -15.99 -10.04
C GLY A 108 2.18 -15.44 -9.72
N ILE A 109 3.03 -16.24 -9.08
CA ILE A 109 4.32 -15.79 -8.52
C ILE A 109 5.26 -15.13 -9.55
N GLU A 110 5.28 -15.62 -10.79
CA GLU A 110 6.07 -15.03 -11.88
C GLU A 110 5.55 -13.65 -12.29
N ARG A 111 4.23 -13.47 -12.29
CA ARG A 111 3.59 -12.17 -12.56
C ARG A 111 3.91 -11.17 -11.46
N GLU A 112 3.82 -11.60 -10.20
CA GLU A 112 4.19 -10.79 -9.05
C GLU A 112 5.67 -10.38 -9.12
N HIS A 113 6.55 -11.34 -9.42
CA HIS A 113 7.98 -11.11 -9.59
C HIS A 113 8.27 -10.10 -10.72
N GLY A 114 7.66 -10.28 -11.90
CA GLY A 114 7.78 -9.34 -13.00
C GLY A 114 7.29 -7.94 -12.66
N LEU A 115 6.17 -7.83 -11.91
CA LEU A 115 5.65 -6.55 -11.43
C LEU A 115 6.63 -5.87 -10.45
N LEU A 116 7.22 -6.63 -9.52
CA LEU A 116 8.21 -6.13 -8.56
C LEU A 116 9.47 -5.61 -9.27
N ARG A 117 9.95 -6.34 -10.29
CA ARG A 117 11.07 -5.88 -11.12
C ARG A 117 10.74 -4.60 -11.89
N LEU A 118 9.58 -4.54 -12.53
CA LEU A 118 9.11 -3.35 -13.23
C LEU A 118 8.98 -2.15 -12.27
N HIS A 119 8.45 -2.36 -11.07
CA HIS A 119 8.38 -1.35 -10.03
C HIS A 119 9.78 -0.88 -9.61
N GLY A 120 10.70 -1.80 -9.35
CA GLY A 120 12.11 -1.50 -9.04
C GLY A 120 12.77 -0.66 -10.14
N ALA A 121 12.59 -1.03 -11.40
CA ALA A 121 13.13 -0.27 -12.54
C ALA A 121 12.51 1.14 -12.66
N CYS A 122 11.20 1.27 -12.42
CA CYS A 122 10.51 2.56 -12.38
C CYS A 122 11.09 3.46 -11.29
N LEU A 123 11.25 2.92 -10.07
CA LEU A 123 11.82 3.64 -8.94
C LEU A 123 13.24 4.11 -9.23
N MET A 124 14.11 3.21 -9.67
CA MET A 124 15.52 3.51 -9.93
C MET A 124 15.67 4.58 -11.01
N THR A 125 14.90 4.47 -12.10
CA THR A 125 14.90 5.46 -13.18
C THR A 125 14.40 6.81 -12.68
N MET A 126 13.27 6.83 -11.96
CA MET A 126 12.70 8.06 -11.39
C MET A 126 13.68 8.73 -10.42
N PHE A 127 14.25 7.99 -9.47
CA PHE A 127 15.21 8.54 -8.50
C PHE A 127 16.44 9.11 -9.19
N ARG A 128 17.02 8.39 -10.16
CA ARG A 128 18.17 8.87 -10.94
C ARG A 128 17.87 10.18 -11.66
N GLU A 129 16.72 10.25 -12.32
CA GLU A 129 16.33 11.44 -13.09
C GLU A 129 16.01 12.64 -12.18
N LEU A 130 15.37 12.41 -11.04
CA LEU A 130 15.14 13.45 -10.03
C LEU A 130 16.45 13.91 -9.37
N ASP A 131 17.40 13.00 -9.13
CA ASP A 131 18.71 13.31 -8.56
C ASP A 131 19.55 14.16 -9.52
N LYS A 132 19.59 13.81 -10.82
CA LYS A 132 20.23 14.62 -11.87
C LYS A 132 19.67 16.04 -11.95
N GLN A 133 18.38 16.21 -11.63
CA GLN A 133 17.72 17.52 -11.60
C GLN A 133 17.92 18.27 -10.28
N GLY A 134 18.58 17.67 -9.27
CA GLY A 134 18.70 18.23 -7.93
C GLY A 134 17.37 18.30 -7.17
N ARG A 135 16.38 17.48 -7.56
CA ARG A 135 15.00 17.49 -7.04
C ARG A 135 14.69 16.34 -6.10
N LEU A 136 15.55 15.33 -6.00
CA LEU A 136 15.37 14.21 -5.06
C LEU A 136 15.65 14.66 -3.61
N ASN A 137 14.69 15.36 -3.01
CA ASN A 137 14.76 15.88 -1.64
C ASN A 137 13.36 16.12 -1.07
N THR A 138 13.29 16.36 0.25
CA THR A 138 12.03 16.58 0.97
C THR A 138 11.38 17.94 0.70
N GLN A 139 12.11 18.91 0.13
CA GLN A 139 11.49 20.17 -0.29
C GLN A 139 10.58 19.98 -1.50
N ASN A 140 11.01 19.17 -2.49
CA ASN A 140 10.21 18.84 -3.66
C ASN A 140 9.20 17.72 -3.39
N PHE A 141 9.57 16.75 -2.55
CA PHE A 141 8.75 15.58 -2.22
C PHE A 141 8.63 15.42 -0.70
N PRO A 142 7.74 16.16 -0.02
CA PRO A 142 7.64 16.14 1.44
C PRO A 142 7.28 14.78 2.06
N GLY A 143 6.63 13.89 1.30
CA GLY A 143 6.32 12.52 1.70
C GLY A 143 7.44 11.50 1.43
N LEU A 144 8.59 11.92 0.91
CA LEU A 144 9.64 11.01 0.40
C LEU A 144 10.15 10.01 1.44
N GLU A 145 10.27 10.42 2.70
CA GLU A 145 10.68 9.52 3.79
C GLU A 145 9.68 8.37 3.98
N TYR A 146 8.39 8.70 3.98
CA TYR A 146 7.30 7.73 4.10
C TYR A 146 7.29 6.82 2.87
N PHE A 147 7.35 7.40 1.67
CA PHE A 147 7.40 6.65 0.43
C PHE A 147 8.54 5.63 0.39
N LEU A 148 9.78 6.03 0.70
CA LEU A 148 10.94 5.15 0.72
C LEU A 148 10.78 4.04 1.75
N ARG A 149 10.35 4.38 2.96
CA ARG A 149 10.17 3.41 4.04
C ARG A 149 9.17 2.31 3.66
N TYR A 150 7.99 2.70 3.18
CA TYR A 150 6.93 1.74 2.85
C TYR A 150 7.24 0.96 1.57
N THR A 151 7.98 1.57 0.65
CA THR A 151 8.58 0.88 -0.50
C THR A 151 9.53 -0.22 -0.04
N ILE A 152 10.50 0.10 0.84
CA ILE A 152 11.46 -0.86 1.39
C ILE A 152 10.74 -2.00 2.10
N ARG A 153 9.78 -1.68 2.99
CA ARG A 153 9.00 -2.70 3.72
C ARG A 153 8.26 -3.64 2.78
N TRP A 154 7.69 -3.12 1.69
CA TRP A 154 7.01 -3.98 0.71
C TRP A 154 7.99 -4.88 -0.03
N ILE A 155 9.13 -4.35 -0.46
CA ILE A 155 10.17 -5.12 -1.16
C ILE A 155 10.76 -6.20 -0.24
N GLU A 156 11.00 -5.89 1.03
CA GLU A 156 11.48 -6.86 2.03
C GLU A 156 10.46 -7.99 2.22
N HIS A 157 9.18 -7.65 2.40
CA HIS A 157 8.13 -8.66 2.50
C HIS A 157 8.07 -9.53 1.24
N ALA A 158 8.13 -8.93 0.05
CA ALA A 158 8.11 -9.65 -1.21
C ALA A 158 9.33 -10.57 -1.36
N LYS A 159 10.53 -10.07 -1.03
CA LYS A 159 11.77 -10.85 -1.02
C LYS A 159 11.64 -12.08 -0.13
N ASP A 160 11.18 -11.93 1.11
CA ASP A 160 11.09 -13.05 2.06
C ASP A 160 10.13 -14.14 1.54
N ARG A 161 9.04 -13.74 0.87
CA ARG A 161 8.13 -14.68 0.20
C ARG A 161 8.77 -15.35 -1.03
N LEU A 162 9.43 -14.60 -1.90
CA LEU A 162 9.98 -15.09 -3.17
C LEU A 162 11.24 -15.94 -3.01
N VAL A 163 12.08 -15.63 -2.01
CA VAL A 163 13.28 -16.43 -1.67
C VAL A 163 12.88 -17.84 -1.25
N GLY A 164 11.78 -17.98 -0.52
CA GLY A 164 11.30 -19.28 -0.02
C GLY A 164 10.82 -20.23 -1.12
N ILE A 165 10.46 -19.73 -2.31
CA ILE A 165 9.74 -20.53 -3.31
C ILE A 165 10.59 -20.82 -4.55
N PHE A 166 11.45 -19.92 -5.04
CA PHE A 166 12.15 -20.13 -6.33
C PHE A 166 13.54 -19.47 -6.51
N HIS A 167 14.24 -19.03 -5.45
CA HIS A 167 15.47 -18.22 -5.57
C HIS A 167 15.31 -16.89 -6.38
N LEU A 168 14.08 -16.51 -6.72
CA LEU A 168 13.70 -15.30 -7.47
C LEU A 168 13.86 -14.00 -6.66
N GLY A 169 14.30 -14.06 -5.40
CA GLY A 169 14.49 -12.86 -4.59
C GLY A 169 15.80 -12.11 -4.88
N SER A 170 16.74 -12.71 -5.59
CA SER A 170 18.11 -12.16 -5.76
C SER A 170 18.19 -10.96 -6.70
N ASP A 171 17.36 -10.90 -7.74
CA ASP A 171 17.29 -9.80 -8.72
C ASP A 171 16.42 -8.61 -8.24
N ILE A 172 15.72 -8.76 -7.11
CA ILE A 172 14.96 -7.71 -6.43
C ILE A 172 15.84 -6.93 -5.41
N LEU A 173 16.91 -7.54 -4.90
CA LEU A 173 17.85 -6.90 -3.96
C LEU A 173 18.43 -5.55 -4.44
N PRO A 174 18.77 -5.38 -5.73
CA PRO A 174 19.36 -4.12 -6.21
C PRO A 174 18.52 -2.87 -5.91
N HIS A 175 17.20 -2.93 -6.12
CA HIS A 175 16.37 -1.75 -5.90
C HIS A 175 16.02 -1.55 -4.41
N LEU A 176 16.04 -2.60 -3.60
CA LEU A 176 15.99 -2.50 -2.13
C LEU A 176 17.20 -1.71 -1.60
N ASP A 177 18.40 -2.10 -2.03
CA ASP A 177 19.65 -1.46 -1.60
C ASP A 177 19.69 0.01 -2.03
N VAL A 178 19.27 0.32 -3.27
CA VAL A 178 19.15 1.69 -3.76
C VAL A 178 18.19 2.53 -2.91
N CYS A 179 17.02 1.99 -2.55
CA CYS A 179 16.08 2.70 -1.68
C CYS A 179 16.69 2.96 -0.29
N LYS A 180 17.35 1.97 0.32
CA LYS A 180 18.02 2.14 1.62
C LYS A 180 19.14 3.17 1.56
N ALA A 181 19.92 3.17 0.49
CA ALA A 181 21.02 4.10 0.29
C ALA A 181 20.55 5.54 0.07
N ILE A 182 19.48 5.75 -0.71
CA ILE A 182 18.84 7.06 -0.86
C ILE A 182 18.32 7.54 0.50
N ALA A 183 17.65 6.68 1.26
CA ALA A 183 17.15 7.02 2.59
C ALA A 183 18.30 7.42 3.54
N TYR A 184 19.38 6.64 3.58
CA TYR A 184 20.57 6.96 4.36
C TYR A 184 21.14 8.33 3.98
N ARG A 185 21.38 8.56 2.68
CA ARG A 185 21.94 9.82 2.16
C ARG A 185 21.10 11.04 2.56
N LEU A 186 19.77 10.92 2.50
CA LEU A 186 18.84 12.02 2.77
C LEU A 186 18.58 12.26 4.25
N PHE A 187 18.58 11.21 5.08
CA PHE A 187 18.04 11.30 6.45
C PHE A 187 19.06 11.02 7.55
N LYS A 188 20.27 10.51 7.26
CA LYS A 188 21.29 10.19 8.29
C LYS A 188 21.67 11.35 9.21
N ASN A 189 21.49 12.59 8.75
CA ASN A 189 21.85 13.81 9.47
C ASN A 189 20.63 14.61 9.96
N GLN A 190 19.45 13.98 10.06
CA GLN A 190 18.25 14.65 10.60
C GLN A 190 18.54 15.23 11.99
N THR A 191 18.18 16.50 12.20
CA THR A 191 18.34 17.16 13.49
C THR A 191 17.16 16.87 14.42
N VAL A 192 17.29 17.25 15.70
CA VAL A 192 16.18 17.15 16.66
C VAL A 192 14.98 17.99 16.20
N GLU A 193 15.22 19.12 15.53
CA GLU A 193 14.19 19.97 14.94
C GLU A 193 13.44 19.27 13.81
N ASP A 194 14.15 18.53 12.94
CA ASP A 194 13.51 17.74 11.88
C ASP A 194 12.58 16.69 12.48
N LEU A 195 13.06 15.93 13.47
CA LEU A 195 12.26 14.90 14.15
C LEU A 195 11.04 15.51 14.86
N ASN A 196 11.21 16.67 15.52
CA ASN A 196 10.10 17.39 16.16
C ASN A 196 9.08 17.91 15.14
N LEU A 197 9.51 18.30 13.93
CA LEU A 197 8.61 18.69 12.86
C LEU A 197 7.71 17.53 12.42
N HIS A 198 8.22 16.29 12.35
CA HIS A 198 7.39 15.11 12.06
C HIS A 198 6.28 14.93 13.11
N LEU A 199 6.65 14.95 14.39
CA LEU A 199 5.67 14.83 15.49
C LEU A 199 4.65 15.98 15.48
N THR A 200 5.09 17.19 15.14
CA THR A 200 4.21 18.37 15.09
C THR A 200 3.18 18.26 13.97
N ARG A 201 3.60 17.80 12.78
CA ARG A 201 2.70 17.54 11.64
C ARG A 201 1.63 16.49 11.98
N ILE A 202 2.03 15.42 12.67
CA ILE A 202 1.12 14.35 13.08
C ILE A 202 0.12 14.86 14.12
N ARG A 203 0.59 15.57 15.16
CA ARG A 203 -0.28 16.17 16.17
C ARG A 203 -1.28 17.14 15.56
N GLU A 204 -0.82 18.00 14.65
CA GLU A 204 -1.69 18.93 13.95
C GLU A 204 -2.75 18.20 13.11
N TRP A 205 -2.35 17.13 12.40
CA TRP A 205 -3.27 16.31 11.63
C TRP A 205 -4.32 15.62 12.52
N VAL A 206 -3.90 15.04 13.65
CA VAL A 206 -4.79 14.39 14.62
C VAL A 206 -5.75 15.38 15.27
N GLN A 207 -5.30 16.60 15.58
CA GLN A 207 -6.17 17.65 16.12
C GLN A 207 -7.27 18.07 15.14
N TRP A 208 -7.00 17.97 13.83
CA TRP A 208 -8.00 18.25 12.81
C TRP A 208 -9.02 17.12 12.63
N LEU A 209 -8.68 15.87 12.92
CA LEU A 209 -9.67 14.80 12.93
C LEU A 209 -10.73 15.16 13.98
N GLU A 210 -11.93 15.54 13.53
CA GLU A 210 -13.06 15.77 14.42
C GLU A 210 -13.31 14.50 15.24
N PRO A 211 -13.64 14.60 16.54
CA PRO A 211 -14.35 13.52 17.21
C PRO A 211 -15.56 13.20 16.36
N ARG A 212 -15.63 11.97 15.81
CA ARG A 212 -16.91 11.44 15.38
C ARG A 212 -17.72 11.41 16.67
N VAL A 213 -18.71 12.31 16.77
CA VAL A 213 -19.67 12.30 17.86
C VAL A 213 -20.87 11.48 17.39
N THR A 214 -20.83 10.17 17.58
CA THR A 214 -21.99 9.29 17.50
C THR A 214 -22.27 8.75 18.91
N GLU A 215 -23.52 8.64 19.35
CA GLU A 215 -23.89 8.37 20.75
C GLU A 215 -23.33 7.07 21.39
N ASP A 216 -22.50 6.30 20.66
CA ASP A 216 -21.74 5.12 21.10
C ASP A 216 -20.20 5.35 21.22
N ASP A 217 -19.70 6.60 21.28
CA ASP A 217 -18.26 6.90 21.10
C ASP A 217 -17.32 6.49 22.25
N HIS A 218 -16.75 5.31 22.06
CA HIS A 218 -15.38 4.98 22.49
C HIS A 218 -14.33 5.32 21.41
N ASP A 219 -14.71 5.86 20.25
CA ASP A 219 -13.89 5.86 19.01
C ASP A 219 -12.88 7.03 18.89
N TYR A 220 -13.16 8.21 19.47
CA TYR A 220 -12.20 9.34 19.41
C TYR A 220 -10.97 9.16 20.31
N ALA A 221 -11.17 8.61 21.52
CA ALA A 221 -10.07 8.15 22.34
C ALA A 221 -9.30 7.05 21.61
N GLY A 222 -10.01 6.12 20.95
CA GLY A 222 -9.46 5.10 20.06
C GLY A 222 -8.56 5.67 18.97
N THR A 223 -8.94 6.76 18.30
CA THR A 223 -8.11 7.36 17.23
C THR A 223 -6.78 7.92 17.76
N LYS A 224 -6.79 8.65 18.88
CA LYS A 224 -5.55 9.18 19.48
C LYS A 224 -4.65 8.07 20.01
N VAL A 225 -5.24 7.08 20.67
CA VAL A 225 -4.55 5.88 21.16
C VAL A 225 -3.94 5.13 19.98
N TRP A 226 -4.72 4.85 18.93
CA TRP A 226 -4.25 4.19 17.72
C TRP A 226 -3.13 4.94 17.01
N VAL A 227 -3.19 6.29 16.91
CA VAL A 227 -2.08 7.07 16.32
C VAL A 227 -0.83 6.96 17.20
N GLN A 228 -0.98 7.00 18.51
CA GLN A 228 0.14 6.83 19.44
C GLN A 228 0.74 5.42 19.32
N ASP A 229 -0.09 4.38 19.22
CA ASP A 229 0.34 3.00 19.00
C ASP A 229 1.02 2.84 17.64
N CYS A 230 0.50 3.47 16.58
CA CYS A 230 1.14 3.52 15.27
C CYS A 230 2.47 4.26 15.31
N LEU A 231 2.59 5.36 16.06
CA LEU A 231 3.86 6.05 16.24
C LEU A 231 4.87 5.18 16.98
N ILE A 232 4.46 4.44 18.00
CA ILE A 232 5.34 3.53 18.74
C ILE A 232 5.76 2.36 17.85
N ARG A 233 4.81 1.72 17.16
CA ARG A 233 5.06 0.53 16.33
C ARG A 233 5.83 0.88 15.07
N GLU A 234 5.38 1.89 14.35
CA GLU A 234 5.96 2.25 13.07
C GLU A 234 7.13 3.21 13.28
N TRP A 235 7.07 4.21 14.15
CA TRP A 235 8.12 5.23 14.25
C TRP A 235 8.85 5.20 15.61
N PRO A 236 9.31 4.04 16.11
CA PRO A 236 9.86 3.94 17.45
C PRO A 236 11.09 4.81 17.66
N TRP A 237 11.87 5.12 16.61
CA TRP A 237 13.05 6.00 16.77
C TRP A 237 12.67 7.46 17.06
N LEU A 238 11.46 7.89 16.68
CA LEU A 238 10.96 9.23 17.01
C LEU A 238 10.61 9.37 18.49
N LEU A 239 10.28 8.27 19.18
CA LEU A 239 9.74 8.29 20.55
C LEU A 239 10.61 7.59 21.59
N LEU A 240 11.20 6.46 21.21
CA LEU A 240 11.89 5.52 22.10
C LEU A 240 13.42 5.58 21.95
N GLY A 241 13.94 6.43 21.06
CA GLY A 241 15.39 6.57 20.85
C GLY A 241 16.08 5.34 20.26
N VAL A 242 15.33 4.42 19.63
CA VAL A 242 15.91 3.29 18.89
C VAL A 242 16.58 3.78 17.61
N LYS A 243 17.46 2.94 17.02
CA LYS A 243 18.14 3.25 15.77
C LYS A 243 17.12 3.50 14.63
N PRO A 244 17.19 4.64 13.91
CA PRO A 244 16.35 4.88 12.73
C PRO A 244 16.59 3.86 11.61
N TRP A 245 15.52 3.44 10.94
CA TRP A 245 15.54 2.47 9.82
C TRP A 245 16.46 2.89 8.66
N TYR A 246 16.53 4.18 8.34
CA TYR A 246 17.34 4.68 7.23
C TYR A 246 18.85 4.53 7.47
N LEU A 247 19.28 4.25 8.71
CA LEU A 247 20.69 3.92 9.04
C LEU A 247 21.08 2.47 8.73
N GLU A 248 20.21 1.71 8.08
CA GLU A 248 20.54 0.39 7.53
C GLU A 248 21.17 0.46 6.13
N GLY A 249 20.97 1.56 5.40
CA GLY A 249 21.57 1.76 4.09
C GLY A 249 23.06 2.13 4.14
N ARG A 250 23.73 2.06 2.98
CA ARG A 250 25.12 2.49 2.83
C ARG A 250 25.26 3.41 1.60
N ASP A 251 26.10 4.44 1.70
CA ASP A 251 26.27 5.43 0.63
C ASP A 251 26.83 4.82 -0.68
N ASP A 252 27.61 3.74 -0.58
CA ASP A 252 28.27 3.08 -1.71
C ASP A 252 27.29 2.26 -2.58
N ASP A 253 26.13 1.88 -2.03
CA ASP A 253 25.14 1.03 -2.70
C ASP A 253 24.49 1.70 -3.93
N VAL A 254 24.38 3.04 -3.97
CA VAL A 254 23.82 3.76 -5.14
C VAL A 254 24.73 3.64 -6.38
N SER A 255 26.02 3.38 -6.18
CA SER A 255 27.05 3.47 -7.22
C SER A 255 27.58 2.11 -7.72
N LYS A 256 27.07 1.00 -7.15
CA LYS A 256 27.51 -0.35 -7.52
C LYS A 256 27.10 -0.68 -8.96
N LYS A 257 28.09 -0.77 -9.86
CA LYS A 257 27.92 -1.28 -11.22
C LYS A 257 27.29 -2.68 -11.18
N GLY A 258 26.18 -2.87 -11.89
CA GLY A 258 25.45 -4.14 -11.96
C GLY A 258 24.12 -4.20 -11.20
N LEU A 259 23.75 -3.12 -10.50
CA LEU A 259 22.44 -3.00 -9.84
C LEU A 259 21.34 -2.39 -10.73
N GLU A 260 21.65 -2.08 -11.99
CA GLU A 260 20.72 -1.34 -12.86
C GLU A 260 19.70 -2.26 -13.52
N LEU A 261 18.44 -2.18 -13.07
CA LEU A 261 17.32 -2.70 -13.85
C LEU A 261 17.04 -1.75 -15.02
N ASN A 262 17.00 -2.29 -16.23
CA ASN A 262 16.68 -1.52 -17.43
C ASN A 262 15.16 -1.42 -17.58
N LEU A 263 14.60 -0.23 -17.36
CA LEU A 263 13.15 -0.02 -17.40
C LEU A 263 12.49 -0.40 -18.73
N GLU A 264 13.16 -0.21 -19.87
CA GLU A 264 12.60 -0.60 -21.17
C GLU A 264 12.55 -2.11 -21.32
N GLU A 265 13.60 -2.81 -20.88
CA GLU A 265 13.69 -4.28 -20.89
C GLU A 265 12.70 -4.92 -19.92
N GLU A 266 12.62 -4.43 -18.68
CA GLU A 266 11.65 -4.91 -17.69
C GLU A 266 10.22 -4.69 -18.16
N TRP A 267 9.93 -3.53 -18.76
CA TRP A 267 8.62 -3.24 -19.30
C TRP A 267 8.25 -4.14 -20.48
N SER A 268 9.18 -4.39 -21.40
CA SER A 268 8.96 -5.31 -22.52
C SER A 268 8.70 -6.72 -22.00
N THR A 269 9.58 -7.22 -21.14
CA THR A 269 9.48 -8.57 -20.56
C THR A 269 8.15 -8.75 -19.82
N PHE A 270 7.78 -7.81 -18.96
CA PHE A 270 6.51 -7.87 -18.25
C PHE A 270 5.31 -7.76 -19.20
N SER A 271 5.38 -6.90 -20.22
CA SER A 271 4.31 -6.76 -21.20
C SER A 271 4.13 -8.00 -22.07
N ASP A 272 5.21 -8.66 -22.46
CA ASP A 272 5.14 -9.88 -23.26
C ASP A 272 4.61 -11.04 -22.40
N TYR A 273 5.06 -11.16 -21.15
CA TYR A 273 4.49 -12.12 -20.19
C TYR A 273 2.97 -11.93 -20.02
N ARG A 274 2.50 -10.68 -19.88
CA ARG A 274 1.05 -10.38 -19.78
C ARG A 274 0.25 -10.74 -21.03
N LYS A 275 0.85 -10.62 -22.22
CA LYS A 275 0.20 -11.02 -23.48
C LYS A 275 0.09 -12.52 -23.61
N GLU A 276 1.14 -13.24 -23.22
CA GLU A 276 1.18 -14.71 -23.22
C GLU A 276 0.28 -15.30 -22.13
N ASN A 277 0.14 -14.58 -21.01
CA ASN A 277 -0.66 -14.95 -19.86
C ASN A 277 -1.71 -13.87 -19.59
N PRO A 278 -2.77 -13.72 -20.41
CA PRO A 278 -3.79 -12.73 -20.16
C PRO A 278 -4.59 -13.09 -18.90
N LEU A 279 -4.84 -12.11 -18.02
CA LEU A 279 -5.82 -12.28 -16.95
C LEU A 279 -7.22 -12.06 -17.51
N VAL A 280 -8.00 -13.13 -17.49
CA VAL A 280 -9.40 -13.11 -17.89
C VAL A 280 -10.28 -13.47 -16.69
N PRO A 281 -11.44 -12.83 -16.55
CA PRO A 281 -12.39 -13.18 -15.50
C PRO A 281 -12.89 -14.61 -15.72
N PRO A 282 -13.18 -15.38 -14.65
CA PRO A 282 -13.71 -16.72 -14.77
C PRO A 282 -15.00 -16.74 -15.59
N LYS A 283 -15.14 -17.72 -16.50
CA LYS A 283 -16.37 -18.01 -17.26
C LYS A 283 -16.95 -16.84 -18.07
N GLY A 284 -16.13 -15.89 -18.53
CA GLY A 284 -16.60 -14.78 -19.39
C GLY A 284 -17.40 -13.70 -18.65
N LEU A 285 -17.39 -13.71 -17.32
CA LEU A 285 -18.03 -12.71 -16.46
C LEU A 285 -17.27 -11.37 -16.49
N SER A 286 -17.82 -10.31 -15.90
CA SER A 286 -17.05 -9.07 -15.69
C SER A 286 -16.08 -9.24 -14.51
N TRP A 287 -14.96 -8.51 -14.51
CA TRP A 287 -14.17 -8.35 -13.28
C TRP A 287 -14.95 -7.62 -12.19
N GLU A 288 -15.83 -6.71 -12.58
CA GLU A 288 -16.61 -5.86 -11.69
C GLU A 288 -17.93 -6.55 -11.32
N PHE A 289 -18.12 -6.92 -10.05
CA PHE A 289 -19.33 -7.59 -9.58
C PHE A 289 -20.60 -6.75 -9.72
N LYS A 290 -20.46 -5.41 -9.71
CA LYS A 290 -21.57 -4.50 -10.01
C LYS A 290 -22.15 -4.68 -11.42
N ASP A 291 -21.37 -5.24 -12.35
CA ASP A 291 -21.80 -5.45 -13.73
C ASP A 291 -22.43 -6.83 -13.94
N TRP A 292 -22.37 -7.71 -12.95
CA TRP A 292 -23.00 -9.04 -13.00
C TRP A 292 -24.52 -8.91 -12.94
N SER A 293 -25.23 -9.74 -13.70
CA SER A 293 -26.68 -9.87 -13.60
C SER A 293 -27.08 -10.45 -12.24
N GLU A 294 -28.33 -10.26 -11.83
CA GLU A 294 -28.78 -10.83 -10.55
C GLU A 294 -28.71 -12.36 -10.57
N GLU A 295 -29.00 -13.00 -11.72
CA GLU A 295 -28.87 -14.44 -11.89
C GLU A 295 -27.41 -14.91 -11.75
N GLU A 296 -26.45 -14.16 -12.31
CA GLU A 296 -25.02 -14.46 -12.17
C GLU A 296 -24.56 -14.33 -10.72
N ARG A 297 -25.05 -13.32 -10.00
CA ARG A 297 -24.75 -13.15 -8.56
C ARG A 297 -25.37 -14.26 -7.73
N GLU A 298 -26.64 -14.58 -7.97
CA GLU A 298 -27.38 -15.59 -7.20
C GLU A 298 -26.80 -17.00 -7.42
N ALA A 299 -26.38 -17.32 -8.64
CA ALA A 299 -25.69 -18.59 -8.95
C ALA A 299 -24.36 -18.77 -8.18
N HIS A 300 -23.79 -17.69 -7.64
CA HIS A 300 -22.55 -17.69 -6.86
C HIS A 300 -22.75 -17.15 -5.43
N ARG A 301 -24.00 -16.86 -5.04
CA ARG A 301 -24.37 -16.57 -3.66
C ARG A 301 -24.51 -17.93 -2.99
N GLY A 302 -23.59 -18.25 -2.10
CA GLY A 302 -23.68 -19.49 -1.35
C GLY A 302 -24.81 -19.37 -0.35
N GLU A 303 -25.54 -20.46 -0.13
CA GLU A 303 -26.24 -20.63 1.13
C GLU A 303 -25.15 -20.70 2.21
N THR A 304 -24.88 -19.60 2.91
CA THR A 304 -24.36 -19.71 4.27
C THR A 304 -25.50 -20.27 5.11
N VAL A 305 -25.74 -21.58 5.01
CA VAL A 305 -26.43 -22.33 6.05
C VAL A 305 -25.45 -22.37 7.22
N TYR A 306 -25.48 -21.33 8.03
CA TYR A 306 -25.10 -21.49 9.41
C TYR A 306 -26.23 -22.31 10.04
N GLU A 307 -26.14 -23.62 9.94
CA GLU A 307 -26.91 -24.52 10.79
C GLU A 307 -26.36 -24.27 12.20
N PRO A 308 -27.12 -23.63 13.11
CA PRO A 308 -26.73 -23.65 14.51
C PRO A 308 -26.73 -25.12 14.89
N SER A 309 -25.57 -25.66 15.28
CA SER A 309 -25.54 -27.00 15.86
C SER A 309 -26.30 -26.93 17.18
N ASP A 310 -27.54 -27.42 17.17
CA ASP A 310 -28.32 -27.72 18.36
C ASP A 310 -27.69 -28.94 19.06
N GLU A 311 -26.57 -28.76 19.78
CA GLU A 311 -25.89 -29.75 20.63
C GLU A 311 -24.70 -29.02 21.28
N GLU A 312 -24.49 -28.87 22.59
CA GLU A 312 -25.07 -29.43 23.80
C GLU A 312 -24.98 -28.39 24.94
N GLU A 313 -25.94 -28.42 25.88
CA GLU A 313 -25.79 -27.85 27.22
C GLU A 313 -24.63 -28.57 27.93
N GLY A 314 -23.52 -27.88 28.13
CA GLY A 314 -22.38 -28.33 28.93
C GLY A 314 -21.89 -27.19 29.82
N ASP A 315 -22.24 -27.28 31.10
CA ASP A 315 -21.83 -26.39 32.18
C ASP A 315 -20.30 -26.35 32.38
N ASP A 316 -19.87 -25.19 32.89
CA ASP A 316 -18.70 -24.89 33.71
C ASP A 316 -17.33 -24.57 33.07
N ASP A 317 -16.94 -23.30 33.29
CA ASP A 317 -15.63 -22.81 33.72
C ASP A 317 -14.37 -23.32 32.99
N ASP A 318 -13.80 -22.50 32.09
CA ASP A 318 -12.53 -21.84 32.42
C ASP A 318 -12.18 -20.72 31.43
N SER A 319 -11.54 -19.71 32.01
CA SER A 319 -10.92 -18.54 31.41
C SER A 319 -10.14 -18.76 30.10
N SER A 320 -10.54 -18.07 29.03
CA SER A 320 -9.58 -17.39 28.13
C SER A 320 -10.29 -16.34 27.26
N ASP A 321 -10.00 -15.07 27.56
CA ASP A 321 -10.31 -13.94 26.69
C ASP A 321 -9.55 -14.09 25.36
N THR A 322 -10.17 -14.76 24.41
CA THR A 322 -9.84 -14.59 23.00
C THR A 322 -10.97 -13.79 22.39
N GLU A 323 -10.79 -12.47 22.43
CA GLU A 323 -11.58 -11.53 21.61
C GLU A 323 -11.45 -11.96 20.15
N SER A 324 -12.48 -12.70 19.73
CA SER A 324 -12.86 -12.91 18.36
C SER A 324 -12.86 -11.55 17.66
N MET A 325 -11.83 -11.31 16.84
CA MET A 325 -11.79 -10.18 15.91
C MET A 325 -12.89 -10.39 14.87
N GLY A 326 -14.11 -10.06 15.26
CA GLY A 326 -15.21 -9.88 14.34
C GLY A 326 -14.83 -8.76 13.39
N TRP A 327 -14.57 -9.11 12.13
CA TRP A 327 -14.51 -8.20 10.98
C TRP A 327 -15.92 -7.67 10.65
N GLY A 328 -16.63 -7.24 11.68
CA GLY A 328 -18.00 -6.76 11.64
C GLY A 328 -18.04 -5.30 11.24
N MET A 329 -18.39 -5.06 9.97
CA MET A 329 -18.87 -3.80 9.44
C MET A 329 -17.90 -2.61 9.57
N GLU A 330 -17.03 -2.44 8.58
CA GLU A 330 -16.48 -1.12 8.25
C GLU A 330 -17.62 -0.16 7.86
N ARG A 331 -18.24 0.48 8.85
CA ARG A 331 -19.28 1.49 8.67
C ARG A 331 -18.65 2.78 8.14
N SER A 332 -18.89 3.02 6.85
CA SER A 332 -18.95 4.34 6.20
C SER A 332 -17.86 5.35 6.59
N PHE A 333 -16.61 5.03 6.29
CA PHE A 333 -15.57 6.04 6.10
C PHE A 333 -15.73 6.80 4.76
N TRP A 334 -16.63 6.36 3.88
CA TRP A 334 -16.65 6.68 2.43
C TRP A 334 -17.67 7.71 1.95
N LYS A 335 -18.23 8.55 2.84
CA LYS A 335 -18.88 9.80 2.42
C LYS A 335 -17.96 11.00 2.68
N MET A 336 -16.78 11.04 2.05
CA MET A 336 -15.94 12.24 2.01
C MET A 336 -15.32 12.49 0.64
#